data_AF-A0A835QAY3-F1
#
_entry.id   AF-A0A835QAY3-F1
#
_cell.length_a   1.000
_cell.length_b   1.000
_cell.length_c   1.000
_cell.angle_alpha   90.00
_cell.angle_beta   90.00
_cell.angle_gamma   90.00
#
_symmetry.space_group_name_H-M   'P 1'
#
loop_
_entity.id
_entity.type
_entity.pdbx_description
1 polymer ?
#
loop_
_entity_poly.entity_id
_entity_poly.type
_entity_poly.pdbx_seq_one_letter_code
_entity_poly.pdbx_strand_id
1 'polypeptide(L)'
;MASYHYSNVKRIGIDVDSEYDIWYLDHSSDNEHLRLVLESLAKIIGVEPSETSVVSGENPGYMPSVLDVKLLDEVIKVSTDEAVQIARALALKEGLLVGISSGGAAAAAIHVAKRPENVGKLVVVIFPSFGERYISTVLFHPILEEVRKLRKKTKNTEEQRRIHGVQS
;
A
#
# COMPACT_ATOMS: atom_id res chain seq x y z
N MET A 1 26.36 -18.68 -27.82
CA MET A 1 25.81 -17.89 -26.70
C MET A 1 24.65 -17.08 -27.24
N ALA A 2 23.41 -17.43 -26.90
CA ALA A 2 22.23 -16.68 -27.33
C ALA A 2 22.08 -15.43 -26.45
N SER A 3 22.25 -14.25 -27.06
CA SER A 3 21.95 -12.96 -26.45
C SER A 3 20.43 -12.81 -26.39
N TYR A 4 19.83 -12.87 -25.20
CA TYR A 4 18.41 -12.57 -25.02
C TYR A 4 18.18 -11.06 -25.20
N HIS A 5 17.59 -10.68 -26.33
CA HIS A 5 17.03 -9.35 -26.57
C HIS A 5 15.76 -9.18 -25.72
N TYR A 6 15.85 -8.47 -24.60
CA TYR A 6 14.68 -7.99 -23.84
C TYR A 6 14.22 -6.65 -24.40
N SER A 7 13.57 -6.63 -25.57
CA SER A 7 13.20 -5.36 -26.22
C SER A 7 11.70 -5.04 -26.28
N ASN A 8 10.80 -5.75 -25.58
CA ASN A 8 9.35 -5.50 -25.69
C ASN A 8 8.53 -5.56 -24.37
N VAL A 9 9.15 -5.42 -23.19
CA VAL A 9 8.37 -5.40 -21.93
C VAL A 9 7.72 -4.03 -21.73
N LYS A 10 6.40 -3.93 -22.00
CA LYS A 10 5.60 -2.77 -21.59
C LYS A 10 5.43 -2.76 -20.07
N ARG A 11 5.73 -1.62 -19.44
CA ARG A 11 5.66 -1.44 -17.98
C ARG A 11 4.40 -0.67 -17.60
N ILE A 12 3.90 -0.92 -16.39
CA ILE A 12 2.82 -0.16 -15.76
C ILE A 12 3.32 0.28 -14.39
N GLY A 13 3.24 1.57 -14.07
CA GLY A 13 3.57 2.13 -12.77
C GLY A 13 2.31 2.45 -11.96
N ILE A 14 2.32 2.09 -10.68
CA ILE A 14 1.27 2.42 -9.71
C ILE A 14 1.93 3.11 -8.52
N ASP A 15 1.44 4.31 -8.16
CA ASP A 15 2.04 5.06 -7.07
C ASP A 15 1.01 5.70 -6.12
N VAL A 16 1.36 5.71 -4.82
CA VAL A 16 0.50 6.12 -3.69
C VAL A 16 1.39 6.58 -2.51
N ASP A 17 1.05 7.68 -1.81
CA ASP A 17 1.50 8.00 -0.43
C ASP A 17 0.52 9.00 0.26
N SER A 18 0.72 9.59 1.45
CA SER A 18 0.91 8.94 2.77
C SER A 18 -0.35 8.91 3.67
N GLU A 19 -1.50 9.40 3.20
CA GLU A 19 -2.79 9.22 3.89
C GLU A 19 -3.99 9.27 2.90
N TYR A 20 -3.71 8.85 1.66
CA TYR A 20 -4.43 9.17 0.42
C TYR A 20 -4.15 10.60 -0.06
N ASP A 21 -3.09 10.75 -0.88
CA ASP A 21 -2.96 11.73 -1.96
C ASP A 21 -1.64 11.51 -2.73
N ILE A 22 -1.73 11.54 -4.05
CA ILE A 22 -0.70 11.16 -5.05
C ILE A 22 0.57 12.06 -4.97
N TRP A 23 1.67 11.59 -5.56
CA TRP A 23 3.06 11.90 -5.19
C TRP A 23 3.50 13.36 -5.02
N TYR A 24 4.40 13.49 -4.04
CA TYR A 24 5.35 14.58 -3.81
C TYR A 24 6.63 14.32 -4.61
N LEU A 25 7.00 15.26 -5.48
CA LEU A 25 8.36 15.38 -6.02
C LEU A 25 9.05 16.51 -5.25
N ASP A 26 10.09 16.18 -4.47
CA ASP A 26 10.96 17.20 -3.89
C ASP A 26 11.55 18.05 -5.03
N HIS A 27 11.39 19.36 -4.94
CA HIS A 27 11.91 20.34 -5.89
C HIS A 27 13.45 20.49 -5.77
N SER A 28 14.10 19.73 -4.88
CA SER A 28 15.56 19.69 -4.81
C SER A 28 16.15 18.69 -5.84
N SER A 29 16.60 19.25 -6.96
CA SER A 29 17.44 18.67 -8.03
C SER A 29 16.81 17.66 -9.03
N ASP A 30 16.53 18.17 -10.24
CA ASP A 30 16.75 17.54 -11.55
C ASP A 30 16.09 16.18 -11.90
N ASN A 31 14.82 15.97 -11.53
CA ASN A 31 14.07 14.75 -11.91
C ASN A 31 13.26 14.84 -13.23
N GLU A 32 13.47 15.85 -14.08
CA GLU A 32 12.81 15.93 -15.42
C GLU A 32 13.06 14.67 -16.28
N HIS A 33 14.19 13.99 -16.07
CA HIS A 33 14.53 12.77 -16.82
C HIS A 33 13.63 11.58 -16.46
N LEU A 34 13.21 11.43 -15.20
CA LEU A 34 12.29 10.35 -14.80
C LEU A 34 10.89 10.56 -15.38
N ARG A 35 10.45 11.83 -15.42
CA ARG A 35 9.20 12.25 -16.05
C ARG A 35 9.17 11.89 -17.54
N LEU A 36 10.20 12.24 -18.31
CA LEU A 36 10.29 11.95 -19.75
C LEU A 36 10.39 10.45 -20.07
N VAL A 37 11.04 9.66 -19.20
CA VAL A 37 11.17 8.20 -19.37
C VAL A 37 9.84 7.47 -19.10
N LEU A 38 9.05 7.95 -18.15
CA LEU A 38 7.75 7.36 -17.82
C LEU A 38 6.67 7.75 -18.85
N GLU A 39 6.62 9.02 -19.26
CA GLU A 39 5.63 9.57 -20.21
C GLU A 39 5.66 8.87 -21.59
N SER A 40 6.79 8.29 -22.00
CA SER A 40 6.95 7.68 -23.33
C SER A 40 6.83 6.15 -23.39
N LEU A 41 6.82 5.44 -22.25
CA LEU A 41 6.98 3.97 -22.22
C LEU A 41 6.05 3.21 -21.27
N ALA A 42 5.34 3.88 -20.36
CA ALA A 42 4.56 3.22 -19.32
C ALA A 42 3.16 3.82 -19.15
N LYS A 43 2.22 2.99 -18.70
CA LYS A 43 0.93 3.48 -18.19
C LYS A 43 1.11 3.88 -16.73
N ILE A 44 0.72 5.09 -16.35
CA ILE A 44 0.74 5.59 -14.98
C ILE A 44 -0.68 5.53 -14.41
N ILE A 45 -0.84 4.83 -13.29
CA ILE A 45 -2.14 4.62 -12.65
C ILE A 45 -2.09 5.18 -11.24
N GLY A 46 -2.95 6.16 -10.96
CA GLY A 46 -3.19 6.66 -9.61
C GLY A 46 -4.07 5.70 -8.82
N VAL A 47 -3.94 5.70 -7.49
CA VAL A 47 -4.84 4.98 -6.60
C VAL A 47 -5.44 5.94 -5.60
N GLU A 48 -6.74 5.85 -5.42
CA GLU A 48 -7.47 6.66 -4.44
C GLU A 48 -8.42 5.77 -3.61
N PRO A 49 -8.83 6.22 -2.42
CA PRO A 49 -9.82 5.52 -1.64
C PRO A 49 -11.19 5.59 -2.33
N SER A 50 -11.89 4.48 -2.33
CA SER A 50 -13.29 4.44 -2.79
C SER A 50 -14.19 5.35 -1.95
N GLU A 51 -13.86 5.55 -0.67
CA GLU A 51 -14.66 6.32 0.27
C GLU A 51 -14.49 7.84 0.12
N THR A 52 -13.33 8.30 -0.37
CA THR A 52 -13.02 9.72 -0.55
C THR A 52 -12.34 9.95 -1.90
N SER A 53 -13.07 9.63 -2.97
CA SER A 53 -12.59 9.69 -4.36
C SER A 53 -12.54 11.13 -4.90
N VAL A 54 -11.49 11.87 -4.53
CA VAL A 54 -11.28 13.29 -4.88
C VAL A 54 -10.68 13.44 -6.28
N VAL A 55 -9.78 12.54 -6.69
CA VAL A 55 -9.06 12.62 -7.97
C VAL A 55 -9.98 12.33 -9.13
N SER A 56 -10.89 11.36 -8.98
CA SER A 56 -11.96 11.12 -9.97
C SER A 56 -13.08 12.16 -9.94
N GLY A 57 -13.09 13.07 -8.96
CA GLY A 57 -14.09 14.15 -8.84
C GLY A 57 -15.46 13.72 -8.33
N GLU A 58 -15.60 12.50 -7.80
CA GLU A 58 -16.88 12.00 -7.26
C GLU A 58 -17.18 12.52 -5.85
N ASN A 59 -16.14 12.83 -5.07
CA ASN A 59 -16.28 13.39 -3.73
C ASN A 59 -15.56 14.73 -3.63
N PRO A 60 -16.13 15.72 -2.92
CA PRO A 60 -15.42 16.96 -2.62
C PRO A 60 -14.27 16.67 -1.65
N GLY A 61 -13.12 17.30 -1.88
CA GLY A 61 -11.95 17.17 -1.03
C GLY A 61 -10.83 18.08 -1.47
N TYR A 62 -9.67 17.93 -0.84
CA TYR A 62 -8.49 18.69 -1.17
C TYR A 62 -7.72 18.01 -2.30
N MET A 63 -7.52 18.70 -3.42
CA MET A 63 -6.60 18.26 -4.47
C MET A 63 -5.23 18.91 -4.21
N PRO A 64 -4.16 18.14 -3.95
CA PRO A 64 -2.84 18.71 -3.77
C PRO A 64 -2.41 19.53 -4.99
N SER A 65 -1.90 20.74 -4.78
CA SER A 65 -1.44 21.60 -5.89
C SER A 65 -0.23 21.03 -6.63
N VAL A 66 0.47 20.07 -6.03
CA VAL A 66 1.61 19.35 -6.60
C VAL A 66 1.19 18.19 -7.51
N LEU A 67 -0.06 17.74 -7.45
CA LEU A 67 -0.57 16.65 -8.27
C LEU A 67 -0.90 17.14 -9.69
N ASP A 68 -0.13 16.68 -10.68
CA ASP A 68 -0.48 16.85 -12.08
C ASP A 68 -1.30 15.66 -12.59
N VAL A 69 -2.62 15.77 -12.46
CA VAL A 69 -3.58 14.74 -12.91
C VAL A 69 -3.46 14.39 -14.40
N LYS A 70 -2.85 15.26 -15.22
CA LYS A 70 -2.64 15.00 -16.64
C LYS A 70 -1.61 13.90 -16.91
N LEU A 71 -0.78 13.56 -15.92
CA LEU A 71 0.18 12.47 -15.99
C LEU A 71 -0.48 11.10 -15.75
N LEU A 72 -1.69 11.06 -15.21
CA LEU A 72 -2.40 9.83 -14.90
C LEU A 72 -3.20 9.35 -16.11
N ASP A 73 -2.96 8.12 -16.55
CA ASP A 73 -3.78 7.47 -17.59
C ASP A 73 -5.09 6.91 -17.03
N GLU A 74 -5.11 6.59 -15.74
CA GLU A 74 -6.24 5.98 -15.03
C GLU A 74 -6.11 6.23 -13.53
N VAL A 75 -7.24 6.24 -12.83
CA VAL A 75 -7.30 6.21 -11.37
C VAL A 75 -8.10 4.98 -10.94
N ILE A 76 -7.53 4.16 -10.06
CA ILE A 76 -8.19 2.99 -9.48
C ILE A 76 -8.64 3.31 -8.06
N LYS A 77 -9.87 2.92 -7.75
CA LYS A 77 -10.43 3.04 -6.41
C LYS A 77 -10.20 1.75 -5.65
N VAL A 78 -9.69 1.86 -4.43
CA VAL A 78 -9.51 0.74 -3.51
C VAL A 78 -10.19 1.10 -2.19
N SER A 79 -10.97 0.17 -1.63
CA SER A 79 -11.58 0.42 -0.32
C SER A 79 -10.52 0.36 0.78
N THR A 80 -10.75 1.09 1.86
CA THR A 80 -9.84 1.05 3.01
C THR A 80 -9.73 -0.36 3.61
N ASP A 81 -10.84 -1.11 3.61
CA ASP A 81 -10.86 -2.50 4.08
C ASP A 81 -9.99 -3.42 3.21
N GLU A 82 -10.06 -3.29 1.89
CA GLU A 82 -9.21 -4.04 0.98
C GLU A 82 -7.73 -3.69 1.16
N ALA A 83 -7.42 -2.40 1.26
CA ALA A 83 -6.06 -1.92 1.50
C ALA A 83 -5.47 -2.51 2.79
N VAL A 84 -6.22 -2.50 3.90
CA VAL A 84 -5.81 -3.11 5.17
C VAL A 84 -5.59 -4.62 5.05
N GLN A 85 -6.49 -5.33 4.36
CA GLN A 85 -6.36 -6.77 4.16
C GLN A 85 -5.12 -7.13 3.36
N ILE A 86 -4.85 -6.40 2.26
CA ILE A 86 -3.67 -6.63 1.43
C ILE A 86 -2.38 -6.25 2.16
N ALA A 87 -2.34 -5.14 2.90
CA ALA A 87 -1.17 -4.77 3.72
C ALA A 87 -0.80 -5.86 4.74
N ARG A 88 -1.80 -6.47 5.40
CA ARG A 88 -1.58 -7.62 6.29
C ARG A 88 -1.12 -8.86 5.53
N ALA A 89 -1.71 -9.12 4.37
CA ALA A 89 -1.31 -10.25 3.54
C ALA A 89 0.15 -10.12 3.06
N LEU A 90 0.60 -8.92 2.70
CA LEU A 90 2.01 -8.65 2.36
C LEU A 90 2.96 -8.97 3.52
N ALA A 91 2.60 -8.59 4.75
CA ALA A 91 3.41 -8.93 5.92
C ALA A 91 3.47 -10.45 6.16
N LEU A 92 2.35 -11.15 6.02
CA LEU A 92 2.25 -12.59 6.31
C LEU A 92 2.81 -13.49 5.20
N LYS A 93 2.67 -13.09 3.94
CA LYS A 93 3.03 -13.92 2.77
C LYS A 93 4.37 -13.55 2.17
N GLU A 94 4.69 -12.26 2.15
CA GLU A 94 5.89 -11.72 1.49
C GLU A 94 6.94 -11.22 2.49
N GLY A 95 6.63 -11.19 3.79
CA GLY A 95 7.51 -10.64 4.82
C GLY A 95 7.65 -9.11 4.74
N LEU A 96 6.74 -8.44 4.02
CA LEU A 96 6.78 -6.99 3.80
C LEU A 96 5.82 -6.28 4.76
N LEU A 97 6.37 -5.72 5.84
CA LEU A 97 5.59 -4.93 6.79
C LEU A 97 5.43 -3.50 6.26
N VAL A 98 4.26 -3.18 5.72
CA VAL A 98 4.00 -1.90 5.02
C VAL A 98 2.77 -1.17 5.57
N GLY A 99 2.61 0.10 5.22
CA GLY A 99 1.44 0.90 5.57
C GLY A 99 0.16 0.54 4.80
N ILE A 100 -0.97 1.15 5.19
CA ILE A 100 -2.28 0.94 4.55
C ILE A 100 -2.25 1.38 3.08
N SER A 101 -1.63 2.53 2.80
CA SER A 101 -1.45 3.06 1.44
C SER A 101 -0.73 2.06 0.52
N SER A 102 0.32 1.40 1.00
CA SER A 102 1.01 0.33 0.28
C SER A 102 0.11 -0.87 -0.01
N GLY A 103 -0.77 -1.22 0.93
CA GLY A 103 -1.81 -2.23 0.71
C GLY A 103 -2.79 -1.82 -0.39
N GLY A 104 -3.18 -0.55 -0.45
CA GLY A 104 -3.99 0.02 -1.54
C GLY A 104 -3.29 -0.07 -2.89
N ALA A 105 -2.03 0.34 -2.95
CA ALA A 105 -1.19 0.24 -4.16
C ALA A 105 -1.08 -1.21 -4.67
N ALA A 106 -0.82 -2.15 -3.76
CA ALA A 106 -0.74 -3.57 -4.09
C ALA A 106 -2.09 -4.15 -4.55
N ALA A 107 -3.20 -3.75 -3.94
CA ALA A 107 -4.54 -4.17 -4.37
C ALA A 107 -4.82 -3.72 -5.81
N ALA A 108 -4.59 -2.43 -6.10
CA ALA A 108 -4.71 -1.88 -7.45
C ALA A 108 -3.80 -2.62 -8.44
N ALA A 109 -2.57 -2.95 -8.04
CA ALA A 109 -1.63 -3.71 -8.88
C ALA A 109 -2.10 -5.11 -9.20
N ILE A 110 -2.65 -5.82 -8.21
CA ILE A 110 -3.24 -7.13 -8.42
C ILE A 110 -4.43 -7.03 -9.39
N HIS A 111 -5.27 -5.99 -9.26
CA HIS A 111 -6.37 -5.74 -10.20
C HIS A 111 -5.87 -5.49 -11.61
N VAL A 112 -4.85 -4.64 -11.79
CA VAL A 112 -4.25 -4.31 -13.09
C VAL A 112 -3.58 -5.53 -13.71
N ALA A 113 -2.80 -6.29 -12.94
CA ALA A 113 -2.08 -7.48 -13.42
C ALA A 113 -3.02 -8.59 -13.87
N LYS A 114 -4.23 -8.69 -13.29
CA LYS A 114 -5.25 -9.66 -13.68
C LYS A 114 -5.97 -9.32 -14.99
N ARG A 115 -5.83 -8.11 -15.53
CA ARG A 115 -6.52 -7.71 -16.77
C ARG A 115 -5.94 -8.46 -17.98
N PRO A 116 -6.76 -9.01 -18.89
CA PRO A 116 -6.27 -9.78 -20.04
C PRO A 116 -5.25 -9.03 -20.91
N GLU A 117 -5.43 -7.72 -21.09
CA GLU A 117 -4.53 -6.86 -21.86
C GLU A 117 -3.16 -6.65 -21.21
N ASN A 118 -2.98 -7.08 -19.96
CA ASN A 118 -1.75 -6.94 -19.18
C ASN A 118 -0.99 -8.26 -18.99
N VAL A 119 -1.44 -9.35 -19.60
CA VAL A 119 -0.71 -10.62 -19.61
C VAL A 119 0.71 -10.41 -20.17
N GLY A 120 1.72 -10.83 -19.40
CA GLY A 120 3.13 -10.70 -19.78
C GLY A 120 3.73 -9.30 -19.59
N LYS A 121 2.97 -8.32 -19.11
CA LYS A 121 3.49 -6.99 -18.75
C LYS A 121 4.04 -6.99 -17.33
N LEU A 122 4.98 -6.07 -17.08
CA LEU A 122 5.51 -5.82 -15.75
C LEU A 122 4.71 -4.70 -15.07
N VAL A 123 4.13 -5.00 -13.91
CA VAL A 123 3.53 -3.98 -13.02
C VAL A 123 4.54 -3.64 -11.93
N VAL A 124 4.84 -2.36 -11.79
CA VAL A 124 5.72 -1.80 -10.77
C VAL A 124 4.86 -0.99 -9.81
N VAL A 125 5.07 -1.22 -8.52
CA VAL A 125 4.32 -0.58 -7.44
C VAL A 125 5.29 0.03 -6.46
N ILE A 126 4.93 1.19 -5.92
CA ILE A 126 5.71 1.81 -4.85
C ILE A 126 5.01 1.62 -3.51
N PHE A 127 5.78 1.14 -2.53
CA PHE A 127 5.39 1.07 -1.13
C PHE A 127 6.09 2.19 -0.37
N PRO A 128 5.39 3.29 -0.08
CA PRO A 128 6.04 4.51 0.36
C PRO A 128 6.55 4.47 1.80
N SER A 129 5.99 3.62 2.66
CA SER A 129 6.29 3.64 4.09
C SER A 129 6.32 2.27 4.73
N PHE A 130 7.17 2.14 5.74
CA PHE A 130 7.30 0.96 6.56
C PHE A 130 6.18 0.87 7.60
N GLY A 131 5.63 -0.33 7.79
CA GLY A 131 4.39 -0.57 8.54
C GLY A 131 4.47 -0.30 10.04
N GLU A 132 5.67 -0.28 10.65
CA GLU A 132 5.85 -0.06 12.10
C GLU A 132 5.26 1.27 12.59
N ARG A 133 5.23 2.29 11.72
CA ARG A 133 4.71 3.63 12.05
C ARG A 133 3.21 3.62 12.34
N TYR A 134 2.51 2.58 11.90
CA TYR A 134 1.06 2.48 11.94
C TYR A 134 0.54 1.52 13.02
N ILE A 135 1.38 1.11 13.98
CA ILE A 135 0.97 0.18 15.06
C ILE A 135 -0.28 0.65 15.81
N SER A 136 -0.49 1.96 15.96
CA SER A 136 -1.66 2.53 16.65
C SER A 136 -2.94 2.60 15.79
N THR A 137 -2.88 2.27 14.50
CA THR A 137 -4.00 2.44 13.56
C THR A 137 -4.84 1.18 13.39
N VAL A 138 -5.89 1.28 12.57
CA VAL A 138 -6.74 0.15 12.15
C VAL A 138 -5.95 -1.01 11.55
N LEU A 139 -4.76 -0.75 11.00
CA LEU A 139 -3.90 -1.78 10.41
C LEU A 139 -3.54 -2.88 11.42
N PHE A 140 -3.27 -2.53 12.67
CA PHE A 140 -2.87 -3.48 13.72
C PHE A 140 -3.95 -3.71 14.78
N HIS A 141 -5.09 -3.03 14.71
CA HIS A 141 -6.12 -3.07 15.76
C HIS A 141 -6.53 -4.50 16.21
N PRO A 142 -6.84 -5.45 15.30
CA PRO A 142 -7.19 -6.82 15.71
C PRO A 142 -6.05 -7.55 16.43
N ILE A 143 -4.80 -7.31 16.00
CA ILE A 143 -3.60 -7.90 16.59
C ILE A 143 -3.39 -7.35 18.00
N LEU A 144 -3.55 -6.03 18.19
CA LEU A 144 -3.45 -5.39 19.50
C LEU A 144 -4.51 -5.92 20.47
N GLU A 145 -5.74 -6.13 20.00
CA GLU A 145 -6.80 -6.73 20.81
C GLU A 145 -6.48 -8.16 21.24
N GLU A 146 -5.92 -8.96 20.35
CA GLU A 146 -5.46 -10.31 20.67
C GLU A 146 -4.34 -10.29 21.72
N VAL A 147 -3.32 -9.45 21.53
CA VAL A 147 -2.21 -9.26 22.49
C VAL A 147 -2.74 -8.83 23.86
N ARG A 148 -3.71 -7.92 23.91
CA ARG A 148 -4.34 -7.48 25.18
C ARG A 148 -5.06 -8.62 25.88
N LYS A 149 -5.78 -9.48 25.14
CA LYS A 149 -6.46 -10.66 25.70
C LYS A 149 -5.46 -11.67 26.26
N LEU A 150 -4.39 -11.96 25.52
CA LEU A 150 -3.31 -12.85 25.98
C LEU A 150 -2.67 -12.32 27.27
N ARG A 151 -2.37 -11.02 27.35
CA ARG A 151 -1.78 -10.41 28.56
C ARG A 151 -2.67 -10.55 29.79
N LYS A 152 -3.99 -10.37 29.64
CA LYS A 152 -4.95 -10.57 30.73
C LYS A 152 -4.97 -12.03 31.20
N LYS A 153 -4.97 -12.97 30.25
CA LYS A 153 -4.94 -14.41 30.56
C LYS A 153 -3.69 -14.81 31.35
N THR A 154 -2.51 -14.32 30.96
CA THR A 154 -1.25 -14.60 31.67
C THR A 154 -1.28 -14.09 33.11
N LYS A 155 -1.71 -12.83 33.34
CA LYS A 155 -1.81 -12.26 34.69
C LYS A 155 -2.75 -13.06 35.60
N ASN A 156 -3.92 -13.45 35.09
CA ASN A 156 -4.88 -14.25 35.86
C ASN A 156 -4.29 -15.62 36.24
N THR A 157 -3.50 -16.22 35.34
CA THR A 157 -2.86 -17.53 35.58
C THR A 157 -1.77 -17.42 36.65
N GLU A 158 -0.98 -16.35 36.64
CA GLU A 158 0.05 -16.09 37.65
C GLU A 158 -0.55 -15.80 39.04
N GLU A 159 -1.62 -15.02 39.09
CA GLU A 159 -2.34 -14.71 40.33
C GLU A 159 -2.95 -15.98 40.96
N GLN A 160 -3.57 -16.82 40.14
CA GLN A 160 -4.04 -18.14 40.59
C GLN A 160 -2.90 -19.00 41.12
N ARG A 161 -1.74 -19.05 40.44
CA ARG A 161 -0.57 -19.80 40.94
C ARG A 161 -0.03 -19.25 42.26
N ARG A 162 -0.02 -17.93 42.45
CA ARG A 162 0.40 -17.32 43.72
C ARG A 162 -0.55 -17.66 44.87
N ILE A 163 -1.86 -17.62 44.64
CA ILE A 163 -2.86 -17.98 45.65
C ILE A 163 -2.72 -19.45 46.08
N HIS A 164 -2.49 -20.36 45.12
CA HIS A 164 -2.39 -21.79 45.40
C HIS A 164 -0.98 -22.25 45.83
N GLY A 165 0.08 -21.46 45.57
CA GLY A 165 1.46 -21.78 45.92
C GLY A 165 1.94 -21.27 47.28
N VAL A 166 1.09 -20.63 48.07
CA VAL A 166 1.38 -20.16 49.45
C VAL A 166 0.92 -21.19 50.51
N GLN A 167 0.36 -22.32 50.10
CA GLN A 167 0.04 -23.44 50.99
C GLN A 167 1.08 -24.56 50.89
N SER A 168 2.25 -24.36 51.50
CA SER A 168 3.21 -25.43 51.83
C SER A 168 3.97 -25.11 53.11
#